data_AF-A0A8I3S710-F1
#
_entry.id   AF-A0A8I3S710-F1
#
_cell.length_a   1.000
_cell.length_b   1.000
_cell.length_c   1.000
_cell.angle_alpha   90.00
_cell.angle_beta   90.00
_cell.angle_gamma   90.00
#
_symmetry.space_group_name_H-M   'P 1'
#
loop_
_entity.id
_entity.type
_entity.pdbx_description
1 polymer ?
#
loop_
_entity_poly.entity_id
_entity_poly.type
_entity_poly.pdbx_seq_one_letter_code
_entity_poly.pdbx_strand_id
1 'polypeptide(L)' 'MWFEILPRIGIMAMCLVIPGIATAHIHRFSNRGKGERVAYYPYQWNLMERDRPISGVNHYYVSKKGSLFLMDEK' A
#
# COMPACT_ATOMS: atom_id res chain seq x y z
N MET A 1 23.07 -15.12 33.21
CA MET A 1 22.99 -16.16 32.13
C MET A 1 22.92 -15.46 30.78
N TRP A 2 23.57 -15.97 29.73
CA TRP A 2 23.57 -15.36 28.38
C TRP A 2 22.18 -15.09 27.77
N PHE A 3 21.12 -15.74 28.28
CA PHE A 3 19.75 -15.64 27.78
C PHE A 3 19.03 -14.37 28.23
N GLU A 4 19.56 -13.64 29.21
CA GLU A 4 18.99 -12.37 29.69
C GLU A 4 18.98 -11.28 28.59
N ILE A 5 19.79 -11.43 27.54
CA ILE A 5 19.81 -10.50 26.40
C ILE A 5 18.70 -10.77 25.37
N LEU A 6 18.21 -12.01 25.28
CA LEU A 6 17.18 -12.42 24.33
C LEU A 6 15.88 -11.61 24.46
N PRO A 7 15.30 -11.37 25.66
CA PRO A 7 14.08 -10.56 25.76
C PRO A 7 14.31 -9.11 25.30
N ARG A 8 15.50 -8.54 25.56
CA ARG A 8 15.84 -7.18 25.11
C ARG A 8 15.89 -7.10 23.58
N ILE A 9 16.53 -8.07 22.93
CA ILE A 9 16.60 -8.15 21.47
C ILE A 9 15.21 -8.43 20.88
N GLY A 10 14.42 -9.29 21.51
CA GLY A 10 13.05 -9.60 21.08
C GLY A 10 12.15 -8.37 21.07
N ILE A 11 12.19 -7.55 22.12
CA ILE A 11 11.42 -6.29 22.18
C ILE A 11 11.88 -5.32 21.08
N MET A 12 13.20 -5.14 20.90
CA MET A 12 13.73 -4.26 19.85
C MET A 12 13.31 -4.74 18.45
N ALA A 13 13.40 -6.04 18.17
CA ALA A 13 12.98 -6.62 16.90
C ALA A 13 11.48 -6.42 16.66
N MET A 14 10.64 -6.66 17.68
CA MET A 14 9.20 -6.46 17.59
C MET A 14 8.85 -5.01 17.27
N CYS A 15 9.48 -4.05 17.95
CA CYS A 15 9.28 -2.62 17.71
C CYS A 15 9.70 -2.18 16.30
N LEU A 16 10.68 -2.85 15.68
CA LEU A 16 11.09 -2.57 14.29
C LEU A 16 10.18 -3.24 13.25
N VAL A 17 9.63 -4.41 13.58
CA VAL A 17 8.76 -5.17 12.66
C VAL A 17 7.35 -4.59 12.59
N ILE A 18 6.78 -4.16 13.73
CA ILE A 18 5.41 -3.63 13.80
C ILE A 18 5.16 -2.50 12.78
N PRO A 19 6.02 -1.46 12.68
CA PRO A 19 5.81 -0.38 11.71
C PRO A 19 5.79 -0.87 10.26
N GLY A 20 6.66 -1.82 9.88
CA GLY A 20 6.72 -2.36 8.52
C GLY A 20 5.48 -3.16 8.15
N ILE A 21 4.95 -3.96 9.08
CA ILE A 21 3.70 -4.69 8.88
C ILE A 21 2.52 -3.70 8.79
N ALA A 22 2.48 -2.73 9.70
CA ALA A 22 1.42 -1.72 9.72
C ALA A 22 1.37 -0.91 8.42
N THR A 23 2.52 -0.42 7.92
CA THR A 23 2.57 0.33 6.66
C THR A 23 2.16 -0.53 5.47
N ALA A 24 2.58 -1.79 5.40
CA ALA A 24 2.15 -2.71 4.34
C ALA A 24 0.63 -2.91 4.32
N HIS A 25 0.00 -3.05 5.50
CA HIS A 25 -1.45 -3.15 5.61
C HIS A 25 -2.16 -1.85 5.22
N ILE A 26 -1.70 -0.70 5.71
CA ILE A 26 -2.27 0.62 5.39
C ILE A 26 -2.17 0.88 3.89
N HIS A 27 -1.01 0.64 3.31
CA HIS A 27 -0.74 0.82 1.89
C HIS A 27 -1.66 -0.03 1.01
N ARG A 28 -1.86 -1.30 1.40
CA ARG A 28 -2.80 -2.21 0.73
C ARG A 28 -4.25 -1.76 0.91
N PHE A 29 -4.62 -1.28 2.09
CA PHE A 29 -5.97 -0.77 2.36
C PHE A 29 -6.29 0.47 1.52
N SER A 30 -5.41 1.48 1.57
CA SER A 30 -5.58 2.75 0.86
C SER A 30 -5.60 2.59 -0.66
N ASN A 31 -4.92 1.58 -1.22
CA ASN A 31 -4.85 1.33 -2.66
C ASN A 31 -5.73 0.15 -3.13
N ARG A 32 -6.82 -0.14 -2.39
CA ARG A 32 -7.84 -1.14 -2.76
C ARG A 32 -7.25 -2.54 -3.01
N GLY A 33 -6.36 -2.97 -2.14
CA GLY A 33 -5.72 -4.29 -2.19
C GLY A 33 -4.45 -4.36 -3.04
N LYS A 34 -4.08 -3.28 -3.73
CA LYS A 34 -2.89 -3.18 -4.58
C LYS A 34 -1.74 -2.53 -3.84
N GLY A 35 -0.52 -2.65 -4.37
CA GLY A 35 0.57 -1.78 -3.92
C GLY A 35 0.33 -0.33 -4.36
N GLU A 36 0.62 0.65 -3.50
CA GLU A 36 0.80 2.03 -3.93
C GLU A 36 1.87 2.13 -5.00
N ARG A 37 1.60 3.06 -5.90
CA ARG A 37 2.46 3.36 -7.02
C ARG A 37 3.43 4.43 -6.56
N VAL A 38 4.72 4.13 -6.62
CA VAL A 38 5.77 5.11 -6.35
C VAL A 38 6.15 5.78 -7.67
N ALA A 39 6.01 7.10 -7.73
CA ALA A 39 6.39 7.92 -8.87
C ALA A 39 7.80 8.50 -8.65
N TYR A 40 8.83 7.71 -8.97
CA TYR A 40 10.22 8.17 -8.96
C TYR A 40 10.52 9.15 -10.10
N TYR A 41 9.86 8.96 -11.24
CA TYR A 41 10.06 9.76 -12.45
C TYR A 41 8.80 10.58 -12.79
N PRO A 42 8.97 11.76 -13.44
CA PRO A 42 7.85 12.60 -13.84
C PRO A 42 6.90 11.88 -14.82
N TYR A 43 7.42 10.94 -15.60
CA TYR A 43 6.60 10.08 -16.46
C TYR A 43 5.61 9.22 -15.67
N GLN A 44 6.06 8.62 -14.55
CA GLN A 44 5.19 7.81 -13.69
C GLN A 44 4.10 8.66 -13.02
N TRP A 45 4.45 9.88 -12.60
CA TRP A 45 3.48 10.84 -12.08
C TRP A 45 2.43 11.21 -13.12
N ASN A 46 2.85 11.53 -14.35
CA ASN A 46 1.93 11.88 -15.43
C ASN A 46 0.96 10.74 -15.75
N LEU A 47 1.40 9.48 -15.67
CA LEU A 47 0.51 8.31 -15.81
C LEU A 47 -0.49 8.19 -14.65
N MET A 48 -0.08 8.45 -13.41
CA MET A 48 -0.98 8.43 -12.25
C MET A 48 -2.02 9.55 -12.32
N GLU A 49 -1.61 10.75 -12.72
CA GLU A 49 -2.50 11.89 -12.88
C GLU A 49 -3.45 11.72 -14.06
N ARG A 50 -3.04 11.01 -15.12
CA ARG A 50 -3.95 10.60 -16.21
C ARG A 50 -4.99 9.60 -15.76
N ASP A 51 -4.61 8.63 -14.93
CA ASP A 51 -5.53 7.60 -14.43
C ASP A 51 -6.56 8.18 -13.43
N ARG A 52 -6.21 9.26 -12.72
CA ARG A 52 -7.05 9.91 -11.72
C ARG A 52 -8.41 10.41 -12.24
N PRO A 53 -8.51 11.24 -13.31
CA PRO A 53 -9.80 11.64 -13.89
C PRO A 53 -10.46 10.47 -14.64
N ILE A 54 -9.68 9.59 -15.27
CA ILE A 54 -10.20 8.39 -15.93
C ILE A 54 -10.94 7.49 -14.94
N SER A 55 -10.55 7.46 -13.67
CA SER A 55 -11.24 6.67 -12.64
C SER A 55 -12.72 7.07 -12.42
N GLY A 56 -13.10 8.32 -12.73
CA GLY A 56 -14.44 8.88 -12.46
C GLY A 56 -14.72 9.22 -11.00
N VAL A 57 -13.83 8.84 -10.07
CA VAL A 57 -13.95 9.09 -8.62
C VAL A 57 -12.77 9.88 -8.07
N ASN A 58 -11.96 10.47 -8.95
CA ASN A 58 -10.79 11.27 -8.59
C ASN A 58 -9.71 10.51 -7.79
N HIS A 59 -9.66 9.18 -7.91
CA HIS A 59 -8.71 8.31 -7.22
C HIS A 59 -7.88 7.48 -8.22
N TYR A 60 -6.57 7.67 -8.25
CA TYR A 60 -5.68 7.02 -9.22
C TYR A 60 -5.56 5.49 -9.06
N TYR A 61 -5.79 4.94 -7.85
CA TYR A 61 -5.72 3.50 -7.59
C TYR A 61 -6.95 2.74 -8.10
N VAL A 62 -8.03 3.48 -8.44
CA VAL A 62 -9.25 2.93 -9.02
C VAL A 62 -9.07 2.80 -10.53
N SER A 63 -8.73 1.59 -10.95
CA SER A 63 -8.63 1.26 -12.38
C SER A 63 -10.01 0.95 -12.96
N LYS A 64 -10.35 1.57 -14.10
CA LYS A 64 -11.59 1.32 -14.87
C LYS A 64 -11.83 -0.17 -15.13
N LYS A 65 -10.79 -0.95 -15.47
CA LYS A 65 -10.92 -2.41 -15.70
C LYS A 65 -11.42 -3.16 -14.46
N GLY A 66 -10.85 -2.85 -13.28
CA GLY A 66 -11.27 -3.49 -12.03
C GLY A 66 -12.58 -2.95 -11.46
N SER A 67 -13.00 -1.75 -11.87
CA SER A 67 -14.33 -1.22 -11.52
C SER A 67 -15.44 -1.96 -12.27
N LEU A 68 -15.19 -2.41 -13.50
CA LEU A 68 -16.14 -3.22 -14.26
C LEU A 68 -16.39 -4.57 -13.57
N PHE A 69 -15.31 -5.24 -13.13
CA PHE A 69 -15.42 -6.50 -12.37
C PHE A 69 -16.13 -6.32 -11.01
N LEU A 70 -15.88 -5.22 -10.29
CA LEU A 70 -16.54 -4.98 -8.99
C LEU A 70 -17.97 -4.40 -9.10
N MET A 71 -18.41 -4.01 -10.29
CA MET A 71 -19.81 -3.70 -10.56
C MET A 71 -20.59 -4.90 -11.08
N ASP A 72 -19.91 -5.95 -11.56
CA ASP A 72 -20.52 -7.22 -11.97
C ASP A 72 -20.70 -8.18 -10.78
N GLU A 73 -19.87 -8.06 -9.74
CA GLU A 73 -19.93 -8.85 -8.49
C GLU A 73 -20.92 -8.27 -7.44
N LYS A 74 -21.92 -7.49 -7.85
CA LYS A 74 -22.95 -6.94 -6.94
C LYS A 74 -24.34 -7.05 -7.55
#